data_AF-A0A5M3M9B3-F1
#
_entry.id   AF-A0A5M3M9B3-F1
#
_cell.length_a   1.000
_cell.length_b   1.000
_cell.length_c   1.000
_cell.angle_alpha   90.00
_cell.angle_beta   90.00
_cell.angle_gamma   90.00
#
_symmetry.space_group_name_H-M   'P 1'
#
loop_
_entity.id
_entity.type
_entity.pdbx_description
1 polymer ?
#
loop_
_entity_poly.entity_id
_entity_poly.type
_entity_poly.pdbx_seq_one_letter_code
_entity_poly.pdbx_strand_id
1 'polypeptide(L)'
;MGQDWAFVNIDRREIIDHVGKLGEFFGDCSTARRIGMLLHQIPPLPKMPRIQPSGAESTNVKNFFDRGLLALPNEILYHIANDIGRPEDLVCFAAACHRCWDICSSLLEACIRRDVSWAGCRVICLGDYVARNDLPAGILTEVEQAELDAAGQDECHEGQPVSFYDFAQAHYRERSSGGTAEQFLKILSWRRLVGDAPLAAIEIMFASVKSTVLRNLSKKLYVRVDAINALNEELPQREWFWCDKSYTLGDALVSRICWSTDPSCSMSAHCDDITRGPWAGDAFDITSMEDFQKEENFYQWADAAEEVCEALRQCWDDE
;
A
#
# COMPACT_ATOMS: atom_id res chain seq x y z
N MET A 1 -18.38 -11.74 -19.76
CA MET A 1 -16.98 -12.13 -20.10
C MET A 1 -16.07 -11.05 -19.55
N GLY A 2 -14.86 -11.39 -19.15
CA GLY A 2 -13.91 -10.45 -18.59
C GLY A 2 -12.55 -11.10 -18.41
N GLN A 3 -11.56 -10.24 -18.20
CA GLN A 3 -10.16 -10.57 -18.03
C GLN A 3 -9.78 -10.49 -16.54
N ASP A 4 -8.70 -11.15 -16.13
CA ASP A 4 -8.20 -11.11 -14.76
C ASP A 4 -7.33 -9.86 -14.53
N TRP A 5 -7.33 -9.35 -13.31
CA TRP A 5 -6.61 -8.12 -12.95
C TRP A 5 -5.64 -8.33 -11.80
N ALA A 6 -4.56 -7.55 -11.82
CA ALA A 6 -3.58 -7.48 -10.73
C ALA A 6 -3.21 -6.03 -10.41
N PHE A 7 -3.00 -5.73 -9.12
CA PHE A 7 -2.38 -4.47 -8.72
C PHE A 7 -0.87 -4.62 -8.68
N VAL A 8 -0.16 -3.74 -9.38
CA VAL A 8 1.30 -3.77 -9.49
C VAL A 8 1.88 -2.49 -8.91
N ASN A 9 2.79 -2.64 -7.94
CA ASN A 9 3.68 -1.59 -7.48
C ASN A 9 5.00 -1.68 -8.24
N ILE A 10 5.23 -0.71 -9.13
CA ILE A 10 6.36 -0.71 -10.06
C ILE A 10 7.66 -0.45 -9.31
N ASP A 11 7.67 0.55 -8.42
CA ASP A 11 8.88 0.97 -7.69
C ASP A 11 9.43 -0.12 -6.77
N ARG A 12 8.54 -0.93 -6.18
CA ARG A 12 8.92 -1.97 -5.22
C ARG A 12 8.97 -3.36 -5.80
N ARG A 13 8.58 -3.53 -7.06
CA ARG A 13 8.46 -4.83 -7.71
C ARG A 13 7.58 -5.78 -6.90
N GLU A 14 6.40 -5.31 -6.52
CA GLU A 14 5.42 -6.08 -5.76
C GLU A 14 4.12 -6.20 -6.55
N ILE A 15 3.44 -7.34 -6.40
CA ILE A 15 2.19 -7.62 -7.08
C ILE A 15 1.15 -8.16 -6.09
N ILE A 16 -0.09 -7.70 -6.23
CA ILE A 16 -1.28 -8.33 -5.66
C ILE A 16 -1.99 -8.98 -6.84
N ASP A 17 -1.73 -10.27 -7.01
CA ASP A 17 -2.23 -11.05 -8.15
C ASP A 17 -3.60 -11.68 -7.86
N HIS A 18 -4.24 -12.18 -8.91
CA HIS A 18 -5.49 -12.92 -8.87
C HIS A 18 -6.61 -12.21 -8.10
N VAL A 19 -6.76 -10.91 -8.36
CA VAL A 19 -7.82 -10.09 -7.77
C VAL A 19 -9.20 -10.46 -8.35
N GLY A 20 -9.22 -11.20 -9.46
CA GLY A 20 -10.41 -11.61 -10.19
C GLY A 20 -10.74 -10.61 -11.29
N LYS A 21 -11.98 -10.67 -11.77
CA LYS A 21 -12.45 -9.75 -12.82
C LYS A 21 -12.91 -8.44 -12.21
N LEU A 22 -12.75 -7.34 -12.95
CA LEU A 22 -13.13 -6.01 -12.47
C LEU A 22 -14.60 -5.96 -12.00
N GLY A 23 -15.53 -6.57 -12.74
CA GLY A 23 -16.94 -6.70 -12.33
C GLY A 23 -17.22 -7.53 -11.07
N GLU A 24 -16.26 -8.34 -10.62
CA GLU A 24 -16.37 -9.17 -9.41
C GLU A 24 -15.89 -8.42 -8.16
N PHE A 25 -14.86 -7.56 -8.28
CA PHE A 25 -14.26 -6.88 -7.13
C PHE A 25 -14.48 -5.36 -7.08
N PHE A 26 -14.86 -4.70 -8.18
CA PHE A 26 -15.06 -3.26 -8.17
C PHE A 26 -16.30 -2.88 -7.35
N GLY A 27 -16.12 -2.06 -6.31
CA GLY A 27 -17.18 -1.75 -5.36
C GLY A 27 -17.55 -2.89 -4.40
N ASP A 28 -16.72 -3.93 -4.26
CA ASP A 28 -16.94 -5.06 -3.34
C ASP A 28 -16.71 -4.72 -1.84
N CYS A 29 -16.51 -3.45 -1.52
CA CYS A 29 -16.15 -2.92 -0.19
C CYS A 29 -14.80 -3.39 0.38
N SER A 30 -14.10 -4.33 -0.28
CA SER A 30 -13.02 -5.13 0.31
C SER A 30 -11.70 -4.93 -0.42
N THR A 31 -11.69 -5.10 -1.74
CA THR A 31 -10.52 -5.09 -2.58
C THR A 31 -10.00 -3.68 -2.77
N ALA A 32 -10.89 -2.78 -3.17
CA ALA A 32 -10.59 -1.36 -3.32
C ALA A 32 -10.17 -0.73 -1.99
N ARG A 33 -10.86 -1.09 -0.89
CA ARG A 33 -10.48 -0.67 0.46
C ARG A 33 -9.08 -1.14 0.83
N ARG A 34 -8.72 -2.39 0.49
CA ARG A 34 -7.41 -2.96 0.78
C ARG A 34 -6.28 -2.23 0.05
N ILE A 35 -6.45 -1.91 -1.24
CA ILE A 35 -5.45 -1.11 -1.97
C ILE A 35 -5.36 0.32 -1.41
N GLY A 36 -6.50 0.92 -1.03
CA GLY A 36 -6.52 2.21 -0.34
C GLY A 36 -5.74 2.19 0.98
N MET A 37 -5.89 1.14 1.80
CA MET A 37 -5.13 1.00 3.05
C MET A 37 -3.62 0.92 2.83
N LEU A 38 -3.16 0.33 1.71
CA LEU A 38 -1.73 0.31 1.39
C LEU A 38 -1.20 1.71 1.08
N LEU A 39 -2.02 2.59 0.52
CA LEU A 39 -1.62 3.97 0.21
C LEU A 39 -1.63 4.91 1.41
N HIS A 40 -2.11 4.48 2.58
CA HIS A 40 -2.09 5.32 3.77
C HIS A 40 -0.65 5.72 4.13
N GLN A 41 -0.46 7.02 4.35
CA GLN A 41 0.76 7.53 4.93
C GLN A 41 0.89 7.04 6.37
N ILE A 42 2.00 6.37 6.65
CA ILE A 42 2.32 5.90 7.99
C ILE A 42 3.06 7.03 8.73
N PRO A 43 2.65 7.44 9.94
CA PRO A 43 3.42 8.38 10.75
C PRO A 43 4.78 7.79 11.16
N PRO A 44 5.76 8.63 11.53
CA PRO A 44 7.04 8.13 12.02
C PRO A 44 6.87 7.34 13.32
N LEU A 45 7.76 6.38 13.56
CA LEU A 45 7.70 5.55 14.76
C LEU A 45 7.93 6.45 15.99
N PRO A 46 7.01 6.47 16.98
CA PRO A 46 7.20 7.29 18.16
C PRO A 46 8.36 6.76 19.00
N LYS A 47 8.98 7.64 19.79
CA LYS A 47 9.94 7.22 20.80
C LYS A 47 9.26 6.28 21.78
N MET A 48 9.97 5.22 22.19
CA MET A 48 9.42 4.23 23.11
C MET A 48 8.92 4.91 24.39
N PRO A 49 7.63 4.73 24.77
CA PRO A 49 7.13 5.21 26.04
C PRO A 49 7.97 4.62 27.16
N ARG A 50 8.58 5.47 27.99
CA ARG A 50 9.23 5.01 29.23
C ARG A 50 8.13 4.68 30.23
N ILE A 51 7.70 3.43 30.27
CA ILE A 51 6.89 2.94 31.38
C ILE A 51 7.84 2.92 32.59
N GLN A 52 7.76 3.94 33.44
CA GLN A 52 8.38 3.84 34.75
C GLN A 52 7.67 2.69 35.48
N PRO A 53 8.36 1.62 35.89
CA PRO A 53 7.72 0.57 36.64
C PRO A 53 7.16 1.19 37.92
N SER A 54 5.85 1.08 38.11
CA SER A 54 5.20 1.48 39.36
C SER A 54 5.75 0.60 40.49
N GLY A 55 6.74 1.11 41.21
CA GLY A 55 7.27 0.50 42.43
C GLY A 55 8.36 -0.57 42.25
N ALA A 56 9.03 -0.70 41.10
CA ALA A 56 10.23 -1.53 41.06
C ALA A 56 11.39 -0.80 41.72
N GLU A 57 11.83 -1.29 42.88
CA GLU A 57 13.09 -0.90 43.48
C GLU A 57 14.20 -0.96 42.42
N SER A 58 14.94 0.14 42.28
CA SER A 58 16.11 0.23 41.40
C SER A 58 17.11 -0.84 41.83
N THR A 59 17.07 -1.99 41.17
CA THR A 59 18.14 -2.96 41.28
C THR A 59 19.40 -2.27 40.79
N ASN A 60 20.43 -2.27 41.62
CA ASN A 60 21.71 -1.63 41.33
C ASN A 60 22.38 -2.40 40.17
N VAL A 61 21.98 -2.14 38.92
CA VAL A 61 22.50 -2.75 37.70
C VAL A 61 23.85 -2.12 37.36
N LYS A 62 24.86 -2.25 38.23
CA LYS A 62 26.20 -1.71 37.96
C LYS A 62 27.07 -2.60 37.07
N ASN A 63 26.63 -3.81 36.69
CA ASN A 63 27.51 -4.81 36.05
C ASN A 63 26.95 -5.52 34.79
N PHE A 64 25.79 -5.12 34.22
CA PHE A 64 25.24 -5.82 33.04
C PHE A 64 25.85 -5.39 31.70
N PHE A 65 26.52 -4.24 31.63
CA PHE A 65 27.09 -3.72 30.38
C PHE A 65 28.45 -4.31 30.01
N ASP A 66 29.05 -5.14 30.88
CA ASP A 66 30.41 -5.66 30.69
C ASP A 66 30.47 -7.05 30.03
N ARG A 67 29.32 -7.71 29.77
CA ARG A 67 29.27 -9.02 29.11
C ARG A 67 28.03 -9.17 28.22
N GLY A 68 28.23 -9.82 27.07
CA GLY A 68 27.15 -10.18 26.14
C GLY A 68 26.87 -9.12 25.08
N LEU A 69 25.71 -9.24 24.43
CA LEU A 69 25.34 -8.44 23.25
C LEU A 69 25.38 -6.93 23.53
N LEU A 70 24.90 -6.48 24.70
CA LEU A 70 24.86 -5.06 25.06
C LEU A 70 26.24 -4.47 25.42
N ALA A 71 27.30 -5.28 25.48
CA ALA A 71 28.67 -4.75 25.61
C ALA A 71 29.22 -4.24 24.26
N LEU A 72 28.57 -4.60 23.14
CA LEU A 72 29.01 -4.19 21.81
C LEU A 72 28.75 -2.69 21.58
N PRO A 73 29.56 -2.02 20.73
CA PRO A 73 29.29 -0.67 20.24
C PRO A 73 27.94 -0.58 19.51
N ASN A 74 27.36 0.62 19.45
CA ASN A 74 26.07 0.85 18.79
C ASN A 74 26.09 0.47 17.31
N GLU A 75 27.23 0.68 16.65
CA GLU A 75 27.46 0.38 15.24
C GLU A 75 27.35 -1.13 14.98
N ILE A 76 27.90 -1.95 15.88
CA ILE A 76 27.83 -3.41 15.76
C ILE A 76 26.40 -3.90 16.04
N LEU A 77 25.73 -3.32 17.03
CA LEU A 77 24.32 -3.63 17.29
C LEU A 77 23.42 -3.24 16.11
N TYR A 78 23.72 -2.12 15.45
CA TYR A 78 23.02 -1.68 14.25
C TYR A 78 23.23 -2.66 13.08
N HIS A 79 24.46 -3.13 12.86
CA HIS A 79 24.73 -4.13 11.82
C HIS A 79 24.00 -5.46 12.11
N ILE A 80 24.03 -5.94 13.35
CA ILE A 80 23.27 -7.13 13.75
C ILE A 80 21.77 -6.94 13.49
N ALA A 81 21.22 -5.79 13.86
CA ALA A 81 19.82 -5.47 13.63
C ALA A 81 19.47 -5.40 12.13
N ASN A 82 20.34 -4.81 11.32
CA ASN A 82 20.16 -4.72 9.87
C ASN A 82 20.18 -6.08 9.18
N ASP A 83 20.87 -7.07 9.75
CA ASP A 83 20.89 -8.45 9.25
C ASP A 83 19.64 -9.26 9.64
N ILE A 84 18.76 -8.71 10.50
CA ILE A 84 17.47 -9.34 10.84
C ILE A 84 16.49 -9.14 9.69
N GLY A 85 16.36 -10.14 8.84
CA GLY A 85 15.59 -10.04 7.59
C GLY A 85 14.06 -9.91 7.76
N ARG A 86 13.49 -10.36 8.89
CA ARG A 86 12.04 -10.27 9.15
C ARG A 86 11.70 -9.11 10.07
N PRO A 87 10.76 -8.23 9.68
CA PRO A 87 10.40 -7.06 10.48
C PRO A 87 9.86 -7.43 11.87
N GLU A 88 9.16 -8.55 12.02
CA GLU A 88 8.63 -9.01 13.31
C GLU A 88 9.74 -9.48 14.26
N ASP A 89 10.81 -10.08 13.72
CA ASP A 89 12.00 -10.45 14.49
C ASP A 89 12.76 -9.19 14.94
N LEU A 90 12.85 -8.19 14.06
CA LEU A 90 13.49 -6.91 14.38
C LEU A 90 12.73 -6.15 15.46
N VAL A 91 11.39 -6.18 15.44
CA VAL A 91 10.56 -5.61 16.52
C VAL A 91 10.85 -6.32 17.84
N CYS A 92 10.89 -7.64 17.87
CA CYS A 92 11.24 -8.40 19.08
C CYS A 92 12.65 -8.04 19.59
N PHE A 93 13.62 -7.86 18.70
CA PHE A 93 14.97 -7.45 19.07
C PHE A 93 15.00 -6.04 19.67
N ALA A 94 14.33 -5.08 19.03
CA ALA A 94 14.22 -3.71 19.50
C ALA A 94 13.50 -3.60 20.84
N ALA A 95 12.47 -4.43 21.05
CA ALA A 95 11.67 -4.50 22.27
C ALA A 95 12.48 -4.95 23.51
N ALA A 96 13.64 -5.60 23.32
CA ALA A 96 14.42 -6.16 24.42
C ALA A 96 14.96 -5.10 25.40
N CYS A 97 15.29 -3.89 24.92
CA CYS A 97 15.66 -2.77 25.78
C CYS A 97 15.60 -1.40 25.05
N HIS A 98 15.53 -0.31 25.82
CA HIS A 98 15.50 1.05 25.27
C HIS A 98 16.67 1.37 24.32
N ARG A 99 17.88 0.88 24.61
CA ARG A 99 19.04 1.10 23.73
C ARG A 99 18.86 0.41 22.39
N CYS A 100 18.37 -0.83 22.37
CA CYS A 100 18.08 -1.54 21.13
C CYS A 100 16.97 -0.82 20.35
N TRP A 101 15.91 -0.37 21.03
CA TRP A 101 14.86 0.42 20.39
C TRP A 101 15.41 1.68 19.71
N ASP A 102 16.20 2.50 20.42
CA ASP A 102 16.76 3.74 19.88
C ASP A 102 17.67 3.49 18.67
N ILE A 103 18.48 2.43 18.71
CA ILE A 103 19.36 2.03 17.59
C ILE A 103 18.52 1.52 16.40
N CYS A 104 17.48 0.73 16.66
CA CYS A 104 16.71 0.05 15.62
C CYS A 104 15.54 0.88 15.09
N SER A 105 15.18 2.01 15.70
CA SER A 105 13.96 2.76 15.36
C SER A 105 13.88 3.15 13.89
N SER A 106 14.98 3.63 13.31
CA SER A 106 15.03 4.01 11.90
C SER A 106 14.95 2.80 10.96
N LEU A 107 15.59 1.67 11.34
CA LEU A 107 15.50 0.41 10.61
C LEU A 107 14.08 -0.15 10.66
N LEU A 108 13.46 -0.16 11.84
CA LEU A 108 12.07 -0.57 12.04
C LEU A 108 11.13 0.24 11.19
N GLU A 109 11.26 1.56 11.23
CA GLU A 109 10.40 2.45 10.44
C GLU A 109 10.55 2.16 8.94
N ALA A 110 11.79 2.03 8.45
CA ALA A 110 12.06 1.70 7.05
C ALA A 110 11.50 0.33 6.66
N CYS A 111 11.72 -0.71 7.47
CA CYS A 111 11.23 -2.07 7.23
C CYS A 111 9.70 -2.12 7.25
N ILE A 112 9.06 -1.52 8.25
CA ILE A 112 7.59 -1.48 8.37
C ILE A 112 7.00 -0.74 7.17
N ARG A 113 7.49 0.47 6.84
CA ARG A 113 7.01 1.21 5.66
C ARG A 113 7.20 0.42 4.37
N ARG A 114 8.33 -0.29 4.23
CA ARG A 114 8.60 -1.16 3.08
C ARG A 114 7.57 -2.29 3.00
N ASP A 115 7.27 -2.92 4.12
CA ASP A 115 6.51 -4.17 4.14
C ASP A 115 5.01 -3.97 4.30
N VAL A 116 4.49 -2.79 4.68
CA VAL A 116 3.04 -2.57 4.92
C VAL A 116 2.39 -1.44 4.08
N SER A 117 3.15 -0.58 3.38
CA SER A 117 2.58 0.58 2.66
C SER A 117 3.15 0.73 1.26
N TRP A 118 2.30 1.12 0.31
CA TRP A 118 2.64 1.56 -1.05
C TRP A 118 2.58 3.08 -1.22
N ALA A 119 2.38 3.83 -0.13
CA ALA A 119 2.36 5.29 -0.17
C ALA A 119 3.65 5.83 -0.84
N GLY A 120 3.48 6.74 -1.79
CA GLY A 120 4.56 7.34 -2.56
C GLY A 120 5.00 6.55 -3.80
N CYS A 121 4.46 5.35 -4.04
CA CYS A 121 4.91 4.48 -5.13
C CYS A 121 4.02 4.59 -6.38
N ARG A 122 4.61 4.33 -7.56
CA ARG A 122 3.92 4.12 -8.84
C ARG A 122 3.07 2.85 -8.80
N VAL A 123 1.75 3.00 -8.94
CA VAL A 123 0.79 1.88 -8.88
C VAL A 123 -0.08 1.84 -10.14
N ILE A 124 -0.31 0.64 -10.65
CA ILE A 124 -1.18 0.37 -11.80
C ILE A 124 -2.04 -0.86 -11.52
N CYS A 125 -3.28 -0.87 -12.02
CA CYS A 125 -4.13 -2.06 -12.04
C CYS A 125 -4.11 -2.62 -13.47
N LEU A 126 -3.41 -3.73 -13.69
CA LEU A 126 -3.18 -4.30 -15.02
C LEU A 126 -4.11 -5.46 -15.30
N GLY A 127 -4.72 -5.47 -16.48
CA GLY A 127 -5.43 -6.63 -17.00
C GLY A 127 -4.50 -7.61 -17.70
N ASP A 128 -4.79 -8.90 -17.62
CA ASP A 128 -4.01 -9.98 -18.24
C ASP A 128 -4.05 -9.96 -19.77
N TYR A 129 -4.96 -9.21 -20.40
CA TYR A 129 -5.01 -9.02 -21.86
C TYR A 129 -4.23 -7.79 -22.33
N VAL A 130 -3.36 -7.20 -21.49
CA VAL A 130 -2.49 -6.10 -21.91
C VAL A 130 -1.45 -6.57 -22.93
N ALA A 131 -1.39 -5.90 -24.08
CA ALA A 131 -0.37 -6.15 -25.07
C ALA A 131 0.97 -5.57 -24.62
N ARG A 132 2.06 -6.27 -24.95
CA ARG A 132 3.43 -5.89 -24.55
C ARG A 132 3.80 -4.43 -24.84
N ASN A 133 3.40 -3.92 -26.02
CA ASN A 133 3.77 -2.58 -26.47
C ASN A 133 2.71 -1.52 -26.12
N ASP A 134 1.72 -1.87 -25.30
CA ASP A 134 0.57 -1.02 -24.98
C ASP A 134 0.55 -0.71 -23.48
N LEU A 135 1.54 0.06 -23.05
CA LEU A 135 1.66 0.61 -21.71
C LEU A 135 1.56 2.14 -21.74
N PRO A 136 1.13 2.79 -20.63
CA PRO A 136 1.17 4.24 -20.54
C PRO A 136 2.56 4.79 -20.82
N ALA A 137 2.64 5.87 -21.61
CA ALA A 137 3.93 6.43 -22.01
C ALA A 137 4.75 6.90 -20.80
N GLY A 138 6.02 6.47 -20.73
CA GLY A 138 6.95 6.87 -19.67
C GLY A 138 6.72 6.20 -18.31
N ILE A 139 5.87 5.17 -18.24
CA ILE A 139 5.60 4.45 -17.00
C ILE A 139 6.80 3.64 -16.50
N LEU A 140 7.57 3.04 -17.40
CA LEU A 140 8.80 2.29 -17.09
C LEU A 140 10.02 3.17 -17.35
N THR A 141 11.00 3.10 -16.43
CA THR A 141 12.35 3.63 -16.65
C THR A 141 13.09 2.81 -17.70
N GLU A 142 14.18 3.35 -18.25
CA GLU A 142 15.01 2.63 -19.22
C GLU A 142 15.52 1.28 -18.69
N VAL A 143 15.82 1.21 -17.38
CA VAL A 143 16.26 -0.03 -16.72
C VAL A 143 15.12 -1.04 -16.62
N GLU A 144 13.95 -0.61 -16.16
CA GLU A 144 12.75 -1.47 -16.07
C GLU A 144 12.31 -1.99 -17.44
N GLN A 145 12.39 -1.14 -18.47
CA GLN A 145 12.10 -1.53 -19.85
C GLN A 145 13.11 -2.55 -20.37
N ALA A 146 14.41 -2.36 -20.11
CA ALA A 146 15.45 -3.30 -20.51
C ALA A 146 15.30 -4.68 -19.83
N GLU A 147 14.86 -4.72 -18.57
CA GLU A 147 14.57 -5.97 -17.87
C GLU A 147 13.38 -6.72 -18.50
N LEU A 148 12.29 -6.01 -18.81
CA LEU A 148 11.14 -6.57 -19.52
C LEU A 148 11.52 -7.07 -20.93
N ASP A 149 12.44 -6.37 -21.60
CA ASP A 149 13.01 -6.73 -22.91
C ASP A 149 13.92 -7.95 -22.86
N ALA A 150 14.66 -8.15 -21.78
CA ALA A 150 15.47 -9.34 -21.56
C ALA A 150 14.60 -10.58 -21.29
N ALA A 151 13.60 -10.48 -20.40
CA ALA A 151 12.73 -11.60 -20.05
C ALA A 151 11.94 -12.16 -21.25
N GLY A 152 11.53 -11.28 -22.17
CA GLY A 152 10.84 -11.68 -23.40
C GLY A 152 11.67 -12.53 -24.37
N GLN A 153 13.00 -12.60 -24.20
CA GLN A 153 13.91 -13.38 -25.05
C GLN A 153 14.17 -14.80 -24.51
N ASP A 154 14.02 -15.00 -23.20
CA ASP A 154 14.36 -16.26 -22.53
C ASP A 154 13.15 -17.20 -22.32
N GLU A 155 11.92 -16.67 -22.27
CA GLU A 155 10.69 -17.42 -21.91
C GLU A 155 9.76 -17.72 -23.10
N CYS A 156 10.31 -17.88 -24.31
CA CYS A 156 9.53 -18.11 -25.53
C CYS A 156 8.99 -19.56 -25.62
N HIS A 157 7.95 -19.92 -24.89
CA HIS A 157 7.27 -21.22 -25.09
C HIS A 157 6.25 -21.21 -26.24
N GLU A 158 5.71 -20.04 -26.64
CA GLU A 158 4.71 -19.93 -27.73
C GLU A 158 4.96 -18.81 -28.76
N GLY A 159 6.11 -18.14 -28.72
CA GLY A 159 6.48 -17.12 -29.72
C GLY A 159 5.74 -15.79 -29.63
N GLN A 160 4.89 -15.59 -28.62
CA GLN A 160 4.40 -14.25 -28.24
C GLN A 160 5.34 -13.64 -27.20
N PRO A 161 5.65 -12.34 -27.31
CA PRO A 161 6.56 -11.69 -26.39
C PRO A 161 5.82 -11.39 -25.07
N VAL A 162 6.46 -11.76 -23.95
CA VAL A 162 5.94 -11.67 -22.58
C VAL A 162 5.32 -10.29 -22.31
N SER A 163 4.07 -10.22 -21.85
CA SER A 163 3.43 -8.96 -21.50
C SER A 163 4.00 -8.41 -20.17
N PHE A 164 3.74 -7.14 -19.84
CA PHE A 164 4.16 -6.63 -18.53
C PHE A 164 3.37 -7.28 -17.38
N TYR A 165 2.14 -7.72 -17.64
CA TYR A 165 1.37 -8.51 -16.68
C TYR A 165 2.08 -9.83 -16.35
N ASP A 166 2.43 -10.61 -17.37
CA ASP A 166 3.13 -11.89 -17.22
C ASP A 166 4.50 -11.71 -16.54
N PHE A 167 5.24 -10.68 -16.94
CA PHE A 167 6.52 -10.35 -16.34
C PHE A 167 6.39 -10.00 -14.85
N ALA A 168 5.41 -9.17 -14.49
CA ALA A 168 5.17 -8.84 -13.09
C ALA A 168 4.77 -10.09 -12.29
N GLN A 169 3.89 -10.94 -12.84
CA GLN A 169 3.51 -12.19 -12.19
C GLN A 169 4.71 -13.12 -11.94
N ALA A 170 5.63 -13.23 -12.91
CA ALA A 170 6.79 -14.12 -12.81
C ALA A 170 7.92 -13.55 -11.91
N HIS A 171 8.16 -12.24 -11.95
CA HIS A 171 9.34 -11.63 -11.36
C HIS A 171 9.08 -10.75 -10.14
N TYR A 172 7.86 -10.26 -9.93
CA TYR A 172 7.56 -9.39 -8.79
C TYR A 172 7.22 -10.23 -7.56
N ARG A 173 7.55 -9.69 -6.40
CA ARG A 173 7.24 -10.33 -5.12
C ARG A 173 5.73 -10.31 -4.90
N GLU A 174 5.13 -11.49 -4.84
CA GLU A 174 3.72 -11.62 -4.46
C GLU A 174 3.51 -11.10 -3.04
N ARG A 175 2.60 -10.13 -2.92
CA ARG A 175 2.19 -9.56 -1.66
C ARG A 175 1.00 -10.35 -1.16
N SER A 176 1.28 -11.35 -0.33
CA SER A 176 0.25 -12.20 0.27
C SER A 176 -0.85 -11.36 0.93
N SER A 177 -2.05 -11.94 1.01
CA SER A 177 -3.19 -11.42 1.77
C SER A 177 -2.86 -10.92 3.19
N GLY A 178 -1.70 -11.34 3.74
CA GLY A 178 -1.04 -11.05 5.01
C GLY A 178 -0.34 -9.68 5.20
N GLY A 179 -0.29 -8.80 4.20
CA GLY A 179 0.51 -7.57 4.23
C GLY A 179 -0.12 -6.31 4.84
N THR A 180 -1.25 -6.41 5.56
CA THR A 180 -1.89 -5.23 6.19
C THR A 180 -1.31 -4.96 7.58
N ALA A 181 -1.42 -3.71 8.03
CA ALA A 181 -1.06 -3.32 9.40
C ALA A 181 -1.74 -4.21 10.46
N GLU A 182 -3.00 -4.61 10.24
CA GLU A 182 -3.75 -5.49 11.14
C GLU A 182 -3.10 -6.87 11.30
N GLN A 183 -2.65 -7.47 10.20
CA GLN A 183 -2.01 -8.78 10.23
C GLN A 183 -0.62 -8.69 10.85
N PHE A 184 0.12 -7.62 10.58
CA PHE A 184 1.38 -7.35 11.24
C PHE A 184 1.20 -7.26 12.77
N LEU A 185 0.23 -6.47 13.23
CA LEU A 185 -0.13 -6.37 14.65
C LEU A 185 -0.56 -7.72 15.23
N LYS A 186 -1.33 -8.52 14.47
CA LYS A 186 -1.74 -9.86 14.87
C LYS A 186 -0.54 -10.79 15.08
N ILE A 187 0.44 -10.79 14.18
CA ILE A 187 1.67 -11.58 14.34
C ILE A 187 2.46 -11.12 15.58
N LEU A 188 2.60 -9.81 15.80
CA LEU A 188 3.27 -9.27 16.99
C LEU A 188 2.54 -9.67 18.28
N SER A 189 1.20 -9.68 18.26
CA SER A 189 0.40 -10.13 19.40
C SER A 189 0.63 -11.61 19.73
N TRP A 190 0.74 -12.46 18.72
CA TRP A 190 1.05 -13.89 18.90
C TRP A 190 2.46 -14.12 19.46
N ARG A 191 3.40 -13.21 19.18
CA ARG A 191 4.76 -13.21 19.73
C ARG A 191 4.83 -12.69 21.18
N ARG A 192 3.70 -12.53 21.86
CA ARG A 192 3.57 -12.11 23.27
C ARG A 192 4.10 -10.69 23.56
N LEU A 193 4.13 -9.79 22.58
CA LEU A 193 4.37 -8.37 22.81
C LEU A 193 3.11 -7.61 23.29
N VAL A 194 2.03 -8.32 23.60
CA VAL A 194 0.72 -7.75 23.95
C VAL A 194 0.78 -7.05 25.30
N GLY A 195 0.46 -5.75 25.32
CA GLY A 195 0.43 -4.93 26.53
C GLY A 195 1.73 -4.20 26.86
N ASP A 196 2.78 -4.37 26.04
CA ASP A 196 4.07 -3.71 26.24
C ASP A 196 4.22 -2.42 25.41
N ALA A 197 5.05 -1.50 25.90
CA ALA A 197 5.39 -0.23 25.23
C ALA A 197 5.79 -0.35 23.73
N PRO A 198 6.51 -1.39 23.28
CA PRO A 198 6.84 -1.61 21.87
C PRO A 198 5.61 -1.80 20.97
N LEU A 199 4.63 -2.60 21.40
CA LEU A 199 3.42 -2.83 20.62
C LEU A 199 2.59 -1.55 20.56
N ALA A 200 2.44 -0.84 21.69
CA ALA A 200 1.75 0.44 21.72
C ALA A 200 2.39 1.48 20.78
N ALA A 201 3.73 1.51 20.67
CA ALA A 201 4.42 2.40 19.74
C ALA A 201 4.11 2.06 18.28
N ILE A 202 4.03 0.78 17.93
CA ILE A 202 3.67 0.32 16.58
C ILE A 202 2.18 0.51 16.30
N GLU A 203 1.31 0.31 17.29
CA GLU A 203 -0.11 0.62 17.21
C GLU A 203 -0.33 2.10 16.96
N ILE A 204 0.43 3.00 17.62
CA ILE A 204 0.40 4.44 17.33
C ILE A 204 0.91 4.73 15.91
N MET A 205 1.96 4.02 15.47
CA MET A 205 2.45 4.14 14.09
C MET A 205 1.38 3.72 13.07
N PHE A 206 0.51 2.77 13.38
CA PHE A 206 -0.59 2.36 12.50
C PHE A 206 -1.93 3.03 12.82
N ALA A 207 -2.03 3.77 13.91
CA ALA A 207 -3.24 4.49 14.27
C ALA A 207 -3.49 5.51 13.16
N SER A 208 -4.49 5.19 12.34
CA SER A 208 -4.75 5.86 11.07
C SER A 208 -4.79 7.38 11.27
N VAL A 209 -3.92 8.08 10.56
CA VAL A 209 -4.22 9.44 10.12
C VAL A 209 -5.60 9.37 9.46
N LYS A 210 -6.52 10.29 9.78
CA LYS A 210 -7.86 10.27 9.18
C LYS A 210 -7.74 10.32 7.66
N SER A 211 -7.98 9.17 7.02
CA SER A 211 -7.91 9.00 5.57
C SER A 211 -9.02 9.79 4.89
N THR A 212 -8.73 11.03 4.55
CA THR A 212 -9.73 12.00 4.07
C THR A 212 -9.40 12.53 2.68
N VAL A 213 -8.19 12.28 2.18
CA VAL A 213 -7.80 12.68 0.83
C VAL A 213 -6.91 11.62 0.17
N LEU A 214 -7.26 11.25 -1.06
CA LEU A 214 -6.41 10.52 -2.00
C LEU A 214 -5.62 11.52 -2.83
N ARG A 215 -4.31 11.32 -2.99
CA ARG A 215 -3.44 12.23 -3.76
C ARG A 215 -2.71 11.48 -4.86
N ASN A 216 -2.80 12.01 -6.07
CA ASN A 216 -1.94 11.65 -7.19
C ASN A 216 -0.72 12.58 -7.17
N LEU A 217 0.41 12.04 -6.70
CA LEU A 217 1.66 12.76 -6.51
C LEU A 217 2.33 13.16 -7.82
N SER A 218 2.15 12.35 -8.88
CA SER A 218 2.70 12.59 -10.22
C SER A 218 2.06 13.82 -10.88
N LYS A 219 0.73 13.93 -10.77
CA LYS A 219 -0.06 14.96 -11.46
C LYS A 219 -0.45 16.15 -10.59
N LYS A 220 -0.18 16.08 -9.29
CA LYS A 220 -0.64 17.06 -8.28
C LYS A 220 -2.17 17.19 -8.27
N LEU A 221 -2.86 16.05 -8.33
CA LEU A 221 -4.32 15.98 -8.21
C LEU A 221 -4.70 15.37 -6.87
N TYR A 222 -5.86 15.73 -6.34
CA TYR A 222 -6.38 15.10 -5.13
C TYR A 222 -7.89 14.90 -5.18
N VAL A 223 -8.39 13.95 -4.39
CA VAL A 223 -9.82 13.64 -4.25
C VAL A 223 -10.16 13.53 -2.78
N ARG A 224 -11.19 14.26 -2.36
CA ARG A 224 -11.64 14.30 -0.95
C ARG A 224 -12.66 13.21 -0.69
N VAL A 225 -12.58 12.58 0.49
CA VAL A 225 -13.54 11.57 0.93
C VAL A 225 -14.96 12.14 1.01
N ASP A 226 -15.10 13.43 1.37
CA ASP A 226 -16.40 14.09 1.45
C ASP A 226 -17.14 14.09 0.11
N ALA A 227 -16.41 14.20 -1.01
CA ALA A 227 -17.01 14.14 -2.34
C ALA A 227 -17.49 12.73 -2.68
N ILE A 228 -16.74 11.71 -2.25
CA ILE A 228 -17.13 10.30 -2.41
C ILE A 228 -18.34 9.98 -1.52
N ASN A 229 -18.37 10.50 -0.29
CA ASN A 229 -19.51 10.35 0.61
C ASN A 229 -20.77 11.01 0.05
N ALA A 230 -20.65 12.24 -0.47
CA ALA A 230 -21.76 12.92 -1.14
C ALA A 230 -22.28 12.11 -2.34
N LEU A 231 -21.39 11.53 -3.15
CA LEU A 231 -21.78 10.64 -4.24
C LEU A 231 -22.52 9.39 -3.72
N ASN A 232 -22.04 8.77 -2.65
CA ASN A 232 -22.72 7.62 -2.04
C ASN A 232 -24.12 7.95 -1.50
N GLU A 233 -24.38 9.21 -1.12
CA GLU A 233 -25.72 9.68 -0.72
C GLU A 233 -26.64 9.92 -1.93
N GLU A 234 -26.09 10.29 -3.09
CA GLU A 234 -26.81 10.46 -4.35
C GLU A 234 -27.21 9.12 -4.98
N LEU A 235 -26.35 8.11 -4.85
CA LEU A 235 -26.54 6.80 -5.46
C LEU A 235 -27.57 5.95 -4.68
N PRO A 236 -28.42 5.16 -5.37
CA PRO A 236 -29.35 4.26 -4.69
C PRO A 236 -28.60 3.25 -3.82
N GLN A 237 -28.90 3.18 -2.53
CA GLN A 237 -28.25 2.19 -1.66
C GLN A 237 -28.61 0.77 -2.11
N ARG A 238 -27.57 -0.07 -2.29
CA ARG A 238 -27.70 -1.49 -2.59
C ARG A 238 -27.12 -2.32 -1.45
N GLU A 239 -27.90 -3.27 -0.96
CA GLU A 239 -27.40 -4.35 -0.12
C GLU A 239 -26.71 -5.38 -1.05
N TRP A 240 -25.39 -5.44 -1.02
CA TRP A 240 -24.69 -6.61 -1.53
C TRP A 240 -24.65 -7.65 -0.42
N PHE A 241 -24.68 -8.95 -0.75
CA PHE A 241 -24.78 -10.11 0.15
C PHE A 241 -24.03 -10.04 1.51
N TRP A 242 -23.03 -9.15 1.69
CA TRP A 242 -22.28 -8.94 2.94
C TRP A 242 -21.88 -7.48 3.27
N CYS A 243 -22.22 -6.46 2.47
CA CYS A 243 -21.91 -5.04 2.77
C CYS A 243 -22.81 -4.04 2.02
N ASP A 244 -22.96 -2.84 2.58
CA ASP A 244 -23.48 -1.69 1.84
C ASP A 244 -22.49 -1.31 0.75
N LYS A 245 -22.91 -1.39 -0.51
CA LYS A 245 -22.10 -1.00 -1.67
C LYS A 245 -21.89 0.51 -1.63
N SER A 246 -20.80 0.93 -0.99
CA SER A 246 -20.39 2.33 -0.88
C SER A 246 -18.98 2.47 -1.41
N TYR A 247 -18.76 3.45 -2.28
CA TYR A 247 -17.45 3.74 -2.79
C TYR A 247 -16.55 4.31 -1.70
N THR A 248 -15.28 3.95 -1.77
CA THR A 248 -14.21 4.44 -0.91
C THR A 248 -13.19 5.23 -1.74
N LEU A 249 -12.22 5.86 -1.09
CA LEU A 249 -11.04 6.42 -1.78
C LEU A 249 -10.27 5.35 -2.58
N GLY A 250 -10.39 4.08 -2.18
CA GLY A 250 -9.86 2.96 -2.94
C GLY A 250 -10.57 2.77 -4.27
N ASP A 251 -11.90 2.88 -4.30
CA ASP A 251 -12.67 2.73 -5.55
C ASP A 251 -12.41 3.90 -6.49
N ALA A 252 -12.31 5.12 -5.92
CA ALA A 252 -11.87 6.32 -6.60
C ALA A 252 -10.48 6.17 -7.24
N LEU A 253 -9.56 5.44 -6.60
CA LEU A 253 -8.26 5.10 -7.19
C LEU A 253 -8.45 4.08 -8.33
N VAL A 254 -9.08 2.95 -8.07
CA VAL A 254 -9.22 1.83 -9.03
C VAL A 254 -9.87 2.29 -10.32
N SER A 255 -10.88 3.17 -10.25
CA SER A 255 -11.57 3.72 -11.42
C SER A 255 -10.66 4.53 -12.36
N ARG A 256 -9.44 4.90 -11.91
CA ARG A 256 -8.51 5.75 -12.66
C ARG A 256 -7.15 5.10 -12.94
N ILE A 257 -6.83 3.94 -12.37
CA ILE A 257 -5.52 3.28 -12.52
C ILE A 257 -5.53 1.99 -13.34
N CYS A 258 -6.71 1.54 -13.77
CA CYS A 258 -6.86 0.34 -14.59
C CYS A 258 -6.29 0.53 -16.01
N TRP A 259 -5.58 -0.47 -16.52
CA TRP A 259 -5.00 -0.47 -17.85
C TRP A 259 -5.04 -1.86 -18.51
N SER A 260 -5.64 -1.96 -19.69
CA SER A 260 -5.56 -3.15 -20.55
C SER A 260 -5.76 -2.78 -22.02
N THR A 261 -5.21 -3.60 -22.93
CA THR A 261 -5.47 -3.47 -24.36
C THR A 261 -6.91 -3.82 -24.73
N ASP A 262 -7.45 -4.84 -24.07
CA ASP A 262 -8.80 -5.33 -24.29
C ASP A 262 -9.77 -4.65 -23.29
N PRO A 263 -10.90 -4.09 -23.75
CA PRO A 263 -11.87 -3.43 -22.87
C PRO A 263 -12.72 -4.40 -22.03
N SER A 264 -12.62 -5.72 -22.24
CA SER A 264 -13.42 -6.72 -21.54
C SER A 264 -13.06 -6.77 -20.04
N CYS A 265 -13.95 -6.23 -19.21
CA CYS A 265 -13.70 -6.11 -17.77
C CYS A 265 -14.83 -6.71 -16.91
N SER A 266 -15.81 -7.39 -17.50
CA SER A 266 -16.98 -7.93 -16.81
C SER A 266 -17.82 -6.90 -16.05
N MET A 267 -17.64 -5.60 -16.33
CA MET A 267 -18.47 -4.50 -15.85
C MET A 267 -19.64 -4.26 -16.82
N SER A 268 -20.58 -3.40 -16.42
CA SER A 268 -21.68 -2.95 -17.28
C SER A 268 -21.17 -2.26 -18.55
N ALA A 269 -21.99 -2.25 -19.61
CA ALA A 269 -21.65 -1.67 -20.92
C ALA A 269 -21.50 -0.13 -20.91
N HIS A 270 -21.63 0.53 -19.75
CA HIS A 270 -21.43 1.97 -19.59
C HIS A 270 -20.04 2.32 -19.03
N CYS A 271 -19.23 1.29 -18.75
CA CYS A 271 -17.91 1.40 -18.12
C CYS A 271 -16.74 1.42 -19.13
N ASP A 272 -16.99 1.83 -20.37
CA ASP A 272 -16.07 1.64 -21.50
C ASP A 272 -14.65 2.21 -21.29
N ASP A 273 -14.50 3.22 -20.42
CA ASP A 273 -13.23 3.93 -20.21
C ASP A 273 -12.43 3.45 -18.97
N ILE A 274 -12.99 2.57 -18.12
CA ILE A 274 -12.29 2.16 -16.89
C ILE A 274 -11.00 1.40 -17.20
N THR A 275 -10.96 0.68 -18.31
CA THR A 275 -9.77 -0.11 -18.73
C THR A 275 -8.62 0.74 -19.25
N ARG A 276 -8.81 2.06 -19.37
CA ARG A 276 -7.81 3.04 -19.86
C ARG A 276 -7.69 4.23 -18.92
N GLY A 277 -7.54 3.92 -17.63
CA GLY A 277 -7.44 4.87 -16.55
C GLY A 277 -6.32 5.91 -16.76
N PRO A 278 -6.63 7.21 -16.66
CA PRO A 278 -5.66 8.27 -16.95
C PRO A 278 -4.59 8.45 -15.87
N TRP A 279 -4.69 7.74 -14.74
CA TRP A 279 -3.71 7.74 -13.66
C TRP A 279 -2.94 6.42 -13.56
N ALA A 280 -3.08 5.53 -14.55
CA ALA A 280 -2.38 4.25 -14.58
C ALA A 280 -0.85 4.45 -14.51
N GLY A 281 -0.23 3.95 -13.43
CA GLY A 281 1.21 4.04 -13.22
C GLY A 281 1.69 5.30 -12.49
N ASP A 282 0.79 6.18 -12.07
CA ASP A 282 1.15 7.35 -11.27
C ASP A 282 1.52 6.97 -9.82
N ALA A 283 2.20 7.88 -9.13
CA ALA A 283 2.53 7.73 -7.71
C ALA A 283 1.40 8.26 -6.82
N PHE A 284 1.04 7.52 -5.77
CA PHE A 284 -0.10 7.89 -4.91
C PHE A 284 0.18 7.78 -3.42
N ASP A 285 -0.57 8.54 -2.63
CA ASP A 285 -0.77 8.28 -1.20
C ASP A 285 -2.16 8.74 -0.73
N ILE A 286 -2.50 8.37 0.50
CA ILE A 286 -3.69 8.80 1.21
C ILE A 286 -3.27 9.40 2.56
N THR A 287 -3.79 10.58 2.87
CA THR A 287 -3.46 11.31 4.10
C THR A 287 -4.67 12.07 4.66
N SER A 288 -4.47 12.91 5.68
CA SER A 288 -5.50 13.81 6.18
C SER A 288 -5.56 15.11 5.39
N MET A 289 -6.77 15.60 5.13
CA MET A 289 -6.97 16.92 4.55
C MET A 289 -6.40 18.02 5.46
N GLU A 290 -6.51 17.84 6.79
CA GLU A 290 -5.99 18.77 7.78
C GLU A 290 -4.46 18.94 7.68
N ASP A 291 -3.72 17.86 7.45
CA ASP A 291 -2.26 17.92 7.30
C ASP A 291 -1.86 18.33 5.90
N PHE A 292 -2.57 17.86 4.88
CA PHE A 292 -2.32 18.22 3.49
C PHE A 292 -2.47 19.72 3.24
N GLN A 293 -3.46 20.38 3.85
CA GLN A 293 -3.65 21.83 3.73
C GLN A 293 -2.53 22.66 4.37
N LYS A 294 -1.73 22.08 5.27
CA LYS A 294 -0.59 22.75 5.91
C LYS A 294 0.68 22.67 5.05
N GLU A 295 0.71 21.83 4.02
CA GLU A 295 1.87 21.70 3.14
C GLU A 295 2.07 22.98 2.33
N GLU A 296 3.31 23.48 2.27
CA GLU A 296 3.64 24.75 1.61
C GLU A 296 3.25 24.77 0.12
N ASN A 297 3.25 23.61 -0.52
CA ASN A 297 2.94 23.44 -1.93
C ASN A 297 1.46 23.13 -2.21
N PHE A 298 0.56 23.18 -1.21
CA PHE A 298 -0.87 22.87 -1.39
C PHE A 298 -1.51 23.65 -2.56
N TYR A 299 -1.09 24.90 -2.77
CA TYR A 299 -1.59 25.75 -3.87
C TYR A 299 -1.29 25.21 -5.29
N GLN A 300 -0.38 24.25 -5.43
CA GLN A 300 -0.03 23.63 -6.72
C GLN A 300 -0.96 22.46 -7.08
N TRP A 301 -1.84 22.06 -6.17
CA TRP A 301 -2.70 20.91 -6.33
C TRP A 301 -4.09 21.30 -6.83
N ALA A 302 -4.67 20.46 -7.70
CA ALA A 302 -6.03 20.62 -8.18
C ALA A 302 -6.96 19.53 -7.64
N ASP A 303 -8.19 19.92 -7.28
CA ASP A 303 -9.24 18.99 -6.88
C ASP A 303 -9.77 18.27 -8.12
N ALA A 304 -9.67 16.94 -8.14
CA ALA A 304 -10.16 16.08 -9.22
C ALA A 304 -11.47 15.37 -8.85
N ALA A 305 -12.14 15.78 -7.76
CA ALA A 305 -13.36 15.12 -7.29
C ALA A 305 -14.47 15.04 -8.34
N GLU A 306 -14.68 16.07 -9.15
CA GLU A 306 -15.72 16.08 -10.18
C GLU A 306 -15.48 14.98 -11.23
N GLU A 307 -14.29 14.93 -11.82
CA GLU A 307 -13.91 13.93 -12.82
C GLU A 307 -13.97 12.50 -12.26
N VAL A 308 -13.52 12.30 -11.02
CA VAL A 308 -13.52 10.99 -10.39
C VAL A 308 -14.92 10.53 -10.00
N CYS A 309 -15.75 11.42 -9.44
CA CYS A 309 -17.14 11.09 -9.14
C CYS A 309 -17.92 10.77 -10.41
N GLU A 310 -17.67 11.47 -11.52
CA GLU A 310 -18.30 11.15 -12.80
C GLU A 310 -17.88 9.77 -13.33
N ALA A 311 -16.59 9.43 -13.25
CA ALA A 311 -16.12 8.09 -13.60
C ALA A 311 -16.79 7.01 -12.73
N LEU A 312 -16.92 7.24 -11.41
CA LEU A 312 -17.60 6.33 -10.50
C LEU A 312 -19.09 6.19 -10.82
N ARG A 313 -19.79 7.27 -11.20
CA ARG A 313 -21.19 7.20 -11.65
C ARG A 313 -21.36 6.32 -12.88
N GLN A 314 -20.46 6.43 -13.86
CA GLN A 314 -20.52 5.61 -15.07
C GLN A 314 -20.29 4.12 -14.79
N CYS A 315 -19.50 3.83 -13.75
CA CYS A 315 -19.27 2.47 -13.26
C CYS A 315 -20.42 1.95 -12.39
N TRP A 316 -21.37 2.81 -12.01
CA TRP A 316 -22.54 2.43 -11.24
C TRP A 316 -23.52 1.73 -12.16
N ASP A 317 -23.72 0.43 -11.94
CA ASP A 317 -24.69 -0.36 -12.68
C ASP A 317 -26.07 -0.22 -12.03
N ASP A 318 -27.06 0.22 -12.79
CA ASP A 318 -28.46 0.39 -12.38
C ASP A 318 -29.27 -0.93 -12.46
N GLU A 319 -28.72 -2.00 -13.07
CA GLU A 319 -29.34 -3.34 -13.16
C GLU A 319 -29.00 -4.24 -11.97
#